data_AF-A0A821KT12-F1
#
_entry.id   AF-A0A821KT12-F1
#
_cell.length_a   1.000
_cell.length_b   1.000
_cell.length_c   1.000
_cell.angle_alpha   90.00
_cell.angle_beta   90.00
_cell.angle_gamma   90.00
#
_symmetry.space_group_name_H-M   'P 1'
#
loop_
_entity.id
_entity.type
_entity.pdbx_description
1 polymer ?
#
loop_
_entity_poly.entity_id
_entity_poly.type
_entity_poly.pdbx_seq_one_letter_code
_entity_poly.pdbx_strand_id
1 'polypeptide(L)'
;MNNNNEQTTTIEMIQQSANEIATSNIELCCCLLQRITISRAIQLIDQRLLSDIELRQRCRAEGRQLPMTNNISEERLPEQIRLHHGPFSPHQLAIYEDFVHFIPGFKPNDSEKRDLTT
;
A
#
# COMPACT_ATOMS: atom_id res chain seq x y z
N MET A 1 45.90 34.41 12.52
CA MET A 1 44.74 34.40 11.60
C MET A 1 44.52 33.08 10.84
N ASN A 2 45.47 32.13 10.78
CA ASN A 2 45.29 30.88 10.02
C ASN A 2 44.31 29.85 10.63
N ASN A 3 44.17 29.79 11.96
CA ASN A 3 43.35 28.75 12.61
C ASN A 3 41.86 28.82 12.27
N ASN A 4 41.32 30.00 11.95
CA ASN A 4 39.90 30.13 11.63
C ASN A 4 39.57 29.58 10.23
N ASN A 5 40.49 29.68 9.26
CA ASN A 5 40.25 29.15 7.92
C ASN A 5 40.33 27.61 7.90
N GLU A 6 41.29 27.00 8.60
CA GLU A 6 41.37 25.53 8.72
C GLU A 6 40.15 24.94 9.45
N GLN A 7 39.64 25.62 10.48
CA GLN A 7 38.39 25.19 11.12
C GLN A 7 37.17 25.33 10.22
N THR A 8 37.12 26.36 9.38
CA THR A 8 36.02 26.53 8.40
C THR A 8 36.06 25.42 7.35
N THR A 9 37.23 25.09 6.82
CA THR A 9 37.42 24.00 5.85
C THR A 9 37.05 22.63 6.42
N THR A 10 37.43 22.34 7.67
CA THR A 10 37.08 21.05 8.30
C THR A 10 35.58 20.91 8.54
N ILE A 11 34.89 21.99 8.94
CA ILE A 11 33.43 22.00 9.08
C ILE A 11 32.74 21.77 7.72
N GLU A 12 33.22 22.41 6.65
CA GLU A 12 32.71 22.20 5.29
C GLU A 12 32.88 20.74 4.83
N MET A 13 34.05 20.14 5.08
CA MET A 13 34.30 18.72 4.76
C MET A 13 33.39 17.78 5.57
N ILE A 14 33.13 18.08 6.84
CA ILE A 14 32.21 17.31 7.68
C ILE A 14 30.78 17.41 7.15
N GLN A 15 30.32 18.61 6.78
CA GLN A 15 28.99 18.82 6.23
C GLN A 15 28.81 18.10 4.90
N GLN A 16 29.80 18.18 4.02
CA GLN A 16 29.80 17.46 2.75
C GLN A 16 29.70 15.95 2.98
N SER A 17 30.56 15.39 3.85
CA SER A 17 30.56 13.97 4.18
C SER A 17 29.23 13.53 4.80
N ALA A 18 28.65 14.34 5.69
CA ALA A 18 27.36 14.06 6.31
C ALA A 18 26.22 14.01 5.27
N ASN A 19 26.22 14.93 4.30
CA ASN A 19 25.24 14.94 3.21
C ASN A 19 25.38 13.72 2.30
N GLU A 20 26.61 13.32 1.97
CA GLU A 20 26.90 12.11 1.18
C GLU A 20 26.41 10.84 1.89
N ILE A 21 26.67 10.73 3.20
CA ILE A 21 26.20 9.61 4.04
C ILE A 21 24.67 9.61 4.10
N ALA A 22 24.03 10.75 4.35
CA ALA A 22 22.58 10.84 4.42
C ALA A 22 21.93 10.45 3.08
N THR A 23 22.45 10.98 1.97
CA THR A 23 21.91 10.73 0.62
C THR A 23 22.08 9.28 0.20
N SER A 24 23.19 8.65 0.54
CA SER A 24 23.44 7.23 0.23
C SER A 24 22.60 6.26 1.08
N ASN A 25 22.13 6.68 2.27
CA ASN A 25 21.40 5.81 3.19
C ASN A 25 19.89 6.12 3.30
N ILE A 26 19.42 7.22 2.70
CA ILE A 26 18.02 7.65 2.84
C ILE A 26 17.03 6.61 2.32
N GLU A 27 17.33 5.95 1.20
CA GLU A 27 16.47 4.92 0.61
C GLU A 27 16.31 3.73 1.57
N LEU A 28 17.40 3.25 2.16
CA LEU A 28 17.37 2.16 3.14
C LEU A 28 16.52 2.52 4.37
N CYS A 29 16.70 3.74 4.89
CA CYS A 29 15.89 4.25 6.00
C CYS A 29 14.41 4.32 5.64
N CYS A 30 14.07 4.81 4.44
CA CYS A 30 12.70 4.85 3.93
C CYS A 30 12.11 3.45 3.82
N CYS A 31 12.82 2.48 3.24
CA CYS A 31 12.34 1.11 3.11
C CYS A 31 12.09 0.46 4.48
N LEU A 32 12.97 0.69 5.46
CA LEU A 32 12.78 0.18 6.82
C LEU A 32 11.52 0.76 7.47
N LEU A 33 11.33 2.08 7.37
CA LEU A 33 10.16 2.78 7.90
C LEU A 33 8.87 2.30 7.22
N GLN A 34 8.89 2.16 5.89
CA GLN A 34 7.77 1.64 5.10
C GLN A 34 7.39 0.23 5.56
N ARG A 35 8.37 -0.68 5.71
CA ARG A 35 8.12 -2.06 6.16
C ARG A 35 7.43 -2.11 7.53
N ILE A 36 7.92 -1.33 8.51
CA ILE A 36 7.32 -1.28 9.86
C ILE A 36 5.90 -0.73 9.79
N THR A 37 5.69 0.29 8.96
CA THR A 37 4.39 0.96 8.83
C THR A 37 3.37 0.08 8.12
N ILE A 38 3.77 -0.70 7.11
CA ILE A 38 2.89 -1.64 6.39
C ILE A 38 2.26 -2.64 7.36
N SER A 39 3.05 -3.26 8.24
CA SER A 39 2.52 -4.21 9.23
C SER A 39 1.46 -3.57 10.14
N ARG A 40 1.68 -2.32 10.55
CA ARG A 40 0.71 -1.56 11.35
C ARG A 40 -0.53 -1.19 10.53
N ALA A 41 -0.36 -0.81 9.26
CA ALA A 41 -1.47 -0.48 8.37
C ALA A 41 -2.41 -1.68 8.18
N ILE A 42 -1.86 -2.88 7.99
CA ILE A 42 -2.65 -4.12 7.90
C ILE A 42 -3.52 -4.30 9.15
N GLN A 43 -2.93 -4.19 10.35
CA GLN A 43 -3.68 -4.31 11.60
C GLN A 43 -4.80 -3.27 11.74
N LEU A 44 -4.56 -2.02 11.32
CA LEU A 44 -5.57 -0.96 11.37
C LEU A 44 -6.70 -1.21 10.36
N ILE A 45 -6.38 -1.73 9.19
CA ILE A 45 -7.37 -2.11 8.17
C ILE A 45 -8.24 -3.26 8.68
N ASP A 46 -7.63 -4.30 9.26
CA ASP A 46 -8.35 -5.43 9.83
C ASP A 46 -9.32 -4.98 10.93
N GLN A 47 -8.85 -4.12 11.84
CA GLN A 47 -9.68 -3.56 12.90
C GLN A 47 -10.83 -2.73 12.33
N ARG A 48 -10.57 -1.93 11.28
CA ARG A 48 -11.59 -1.09 10.64
C ARG A 48 -12.65 -1.90 9.91
N LEU A 49 -12.26 -3.02 9.30
CA LEU A 49 -13.15 -3.88 8.51
C LEU A 49 -13.93 -4.90 9.35
N LEU A 50 -13.56 -5.08 10.63
CA LEU A 50 -14.17 -6.08 11.50
C LEU A 50 -15.71 -5.98 11.54
N SER A 51 -16.26 -4.76 11.68
CA SER A 51 -17.71 -4.53 11.69
C SER A 51 -18.39 -5.00 10.40
N ASP A 52 -17.75 -4.78 9.26
CA ASP A 52 -18.28 -5.14 7.95
C ASP A 52 -18.18 -6.65 7.73
N ILE A 53 -17.13 -7.29 8.25
CA ILE A 53 -16.97 -8.75 8.25
C ILE A 53 -18.09 -9.38 9.09
N GLU A 54 -18.34 -8.88 10.31
CA GLU A 54 -19.40 -9.34 11.19
C GLU A 54 -20.80 -9.14 10.61
N LEU A 55 -21.04 -8.00 9.94
CA LEU A 55 -22.29 -7.75 9.22
C LEU A 55 -22.50 -8.79 8.12
N ARG A 56 -21.47 -9.07 7.31
CA ARG A 56 -21.51 -10.09 6.26
C ARG A 56 -21.77 -11.48 6.83
N GLN A 57 -21.16 -11.83 7.97
CA GLN A 57 -21.40 -13.11 8.64
C GLN A 57 -22.84 -13.23 9.15
N ARG A 58 -23.39 -12.19 9.80
CA ARG A 58 -24.78 -12.17 10.27
C ARG A 58 -25.78 -12.32 9.13
N CYS A 59 -25.63 -11.54 8.06
CA CYS A 59 -26.53 -11.65 6.91
C CYS A 59 -26.51 -13.06 6.29
N ARG A 60 -25.34 -13.69 6.17
CA ARG A 60 -25.24 -15.08 5.71
C ARG A 60 -25.95 -16.06 6.65
N ALA A 61 -25.79 -15.90 7.97
CA ALA A 61 -26.44 -16.75 8.96
C ALA A 61 -27.98 -16.61 8.95
N GLU A 62 -28.47 -15.40 8.69
CA GLU A 62 -29.90 -15.09 8.57
C GLU A 62 -30.49 -15.44 7.18
N GLY A 63 -29.67 -15.89 6.22
CA GLY A 63 -30.10 -16.09 4.82
C GLY A 63 -30.53 -14.80 4.13
N ARG A 64 -30.10 -13.64 4.66
CA ARG A 64 -30.51 -12.31 4.19
C ARG A 64 -29.43 -11.70 3.29
N GLN A 65 -29.87 -10.91 2.32
CA GLN A 65 -28.95 -10.11 1.52
C GLN A 65 -28.31 -8.99 2.35
N LEU A 66 -27.06 -8.66 2.01
CA LEU A 66 -26.33 -7.55 2.62
C LEU A 66 -27.03 -6.22 2.33
N PRO A 67 -27.20 -5.34 3.34
CA PRO A 67 -27.78 -4.03 3.11
C PRO A 67 -26.88 -3.18 2.22
N MET A 68 -27.47 -2.57 1.20
CA MET A 68 -26.75 -1.76 0.23
C MET A 68 -26.34 -0.43 0.83
N THR A 69 -25.04 -0.17 0.90
CA THR A 69 -24.45 1.14 1.17
C THR A 69 -24.05 1.84 -0.14
N ASN A 70 -24.80 1.60 -1.22
CA ASN A 70 -24.56 2.29 -2.49
C ASN A 70 -24.98 3.76 -2.36
N ASN A 71 -24.03 4.60 -1.92
CA ASN A 71 -24.19 6.06 -1.89
C ASN A 71 -24.23 6.66 -3.31
N ILE A 72 -23.81 5.89 -4.32
CA ILE A 72 -23.95 6.25 -5.73
C ILE A 72 -25.26 5.64 -6.19
N SER A 73 -26.27 6.49 -6.39
CA SER A 73 -27.56 6.09 -6.96
C SER A 73 -27.30 5.23 -8.20
N GLU A 74 -27.65 3.94 -8.13
CA GLU A 74 -27.48 2.98 -9.24
C GLU A 74 -28.07 3.48 -10.56
N GLU A 75 -29.03 4.40 -10.46
CA GLU A 75 -29.69 5.12 -11.53
C GLU A 75 -28.77 6.03 -12.37
N ARG A 76 -27.62 6.46 -11.84
CA ARG A 76 -26.71 7.42 -12.50
C ARG A 76 -25.52 6.77 -13.19
N LEU A 77 -25.26 5.48 -12.95
CA LEU A 77 -24.14 4.77 -13.54
C LEU A 77 -24.56 3.99 -14.80
N PRO A 78 -23.82 4.15 -15.92
CA PRO A 78 -23.93 3.27 -17.07
C PRO A 78 -23.74 1.81 -16.67
N GLU A 79 -24.48 0.91 -17.31
CA GLU A 79 -24.49 -0.52 -16.99
C GLU A 79 -23.10 -1.15 -17.05
N GLN A 80 -22.25 -0.72 -17.99
CA GLN A 80 -20.90 -1.25 -18.21
C GLN A 80 -19.94 -1.09 -17.01
N ILE A 81 -20.15 -0.08 -16.16
CA ILE A 81 -19.30 0.21 -15.00
C ILE A 81 -20.06 0.07 -13.68
N ARG A 82 -21.30 -0.42 -13.74
CA ARG A 82 -22.14 -0.59 -12.56
C ARG A 82 -21.57 -1.71 -11.71
N LEU A 83 -21.57 -1.49 -10.40
CA LEU A 83 -21.20 -2.53 -9.46
C LEU A 83 -22.35 -3.54 -9.38
N HIS A 84 -22.08 -4.79 -9.74
CA HIS A 84 -23.04 -5.88 -9.62
C HIS A 84 -22.90 -6.58 -8.26
N HIS A 85 -24.01 -7.12 -7.77
CA HIS A 85 -23.98 -8.00 -6.61
C HIS A 85 -23.31 -9.32 -6.96
N GLY A 86 -22.48 -9.83 -6.04
CA GLY A 86 -21.83 -11.13 -6.17
C GLY A 86 -20.31 -11.03 -6.31
N PRO A 87 -19.65 -12.13 -6.68
CA PRO A 87 -18.21 -12.14 -6.85
C PRO A 87 -17.80 -11.29 -8.05
N PHE A 88 -16.72 -10.52 -7.89
CA PHE A 88 -16.11 -9.81 -9.01
C PHE A 88 -15.32 -10.78 -9.88
N SER A 89 -15.28 -10.48 -11.18
CA SER A 89 -14.42 -11.23 -12.12
C SER A 89 -12.93 -10.99 -11.78
N PRO A 90 -12.02 -11.94 -12.10
CA PRO A 90 -10.59 -11.75 -11.91
C PRO A 90 -10.06 -10.49 -12.60
N HIS A 91 -10.61 -10.15 -13.78
CA HIS A 91 -10.24 -8.94 -14.50
C HIS A 91 -10.57 -7.66 -13.72
N GLN A 92 -11.71 -7.62 -13.02
CA GLN A 92 -12.08 -6.49 -12.15
C GLN A 92 -11.21 -6.42 -10.89
N LEU A 93 -10.62 -7.54 -10.47
CA LEU A 93 -9.74 -7.63 -9.31
C LEU A 93 -8.25 -7.42 -9.63
N ALA A 94 -7.87 -7.32 -10.91
CA ALA A 94 -6.47 -7.22 -11.34
C ALA A 94 -5.68 -6.12 -10.63
N ILE A 95 -6.32 -4.99 -10.33
CA ILE A 95 -5.68 -3.86 -9.62
C ILE A 95 -5.26 -4.27 -8.20
N TYR A 96 -6.03 -5.12 -7.53
CA TYR A 96 -5.67 -5.62 -6.20
C TYR A 96 -4.49 -6.59 -6.25
N GLU A 97 -4.35 -7.36 -7.34
CA GLU A 97 -3.18 -8.19 -7.59
C GLU A 97 -1.94 -7.33 -7.85
N ASP A 98 -2.08 -6.25 -8.63
CA ASP A 98 -1.01 -5.30 -8.90
C ASP A 98 -0.48 -4.62 -7.61
N PHE A 99 -1.35 -4.33 -6.63
CA PHE A 99 -0.92 -3.79 -5.34
C PHE A 99 -0.05 -4.73 -4.52
N VAL A 100 -0.20 -6.04 -4.70
CA VAL A 100 0.65 -7.05 -4.06
C VAL A 100 1.99 -7.16 -4.78
N HIS A 101 1.97 -7.04 -6.11
CA HIS A 101 3.16 -7.19 -6.93
C HIS A 101 4.07 -5.95 -6.92
N PHE A 102 3.48 -4.75 -6.89
CA PHE A 102 4.18 -3.47 -6.96
C PHE A 102 4.03 -2.66 -5.67
N ILE A 103 4.93 -2.87 -4.71
CA ILE A 103 5.03 -2.01 -3.52
C ILE A 103 6.05 -0.89 -3.80
N PRO A 104 5.65 0.40 -3.73
CA PRO A 104 6.55 1.52 -3.97
C PRO A 104 7.77 1.49 -3.04
N GLY A 105 8.97 1.68 -3.61
CA GLY A 105 10.24 1.62 -2.85
C GLY A 105 10.80 0.21 -2.68
N PHE A 106 10.11 -0.83 -3.15
CA PHE A 106 10.59 -2.21 -3.12
C PHE A 106 10.68 -2.77 -4.54
N LYS A 107 11.54 -3.77 -4.72
CA LYS A 107 11.55 -4.54 -5.96
C LYS A 107 10.22 -5.29 -6.10
N PRO A 108 9.68 -5.40 -7.33
CA PRO A 108 8.50 -6.19 -7.58
C PRO A 108 8.67 -7.62 -7.08
N ASN A 109 7.57 -8.20 -6.61
CA ASN A 109 7.61 -9.56 -6.13
C ASN A 109 7.50 -10.55 -7.30
N ASP A 110 8.63 -11.00 -7.84
CA ASP A 110 8.71 -11.95 -8.98
C ASP A 110 8.28 -13.38 -8.62
N SER A 111 7.67 -13.63 -7.46
CA SER A 111 7.13 -14.95 -7.17
C SER A 111 5.97 -15.27 -8.11
N GLU A 112 6.26 -16.24 -8.97
CA GLU A 112 5.40 -16.90 -9.96
C GLU A 112 5.10 -16.08 -11.22
N LYS A 113 6.05 -16.16 -12.17
CA LYS A 113 5.67 -16.44 -13.56
C LYS A 113 4.55 -17.48 -13.51
N ARG A 114 3.31 -17.04 -13.76
CA ARG A 114 2.15 -17.89 -13.93
C ARG A 114 2.46 -18.90 -15.03
N ASP A 115 2.90 -20.10 -14.64
CA ASP A 115 2.78 -21.30 -15.46
C ASP A 115 1.28 -21.61 -15.58
N LEU A 116 0.60 -20.85 -16.45
CA LEU A 116 -0.76 -21.07 -16.92
C LEU A 116 -0.79 -22.23 -17.92
N THR A 117 -0.24 -23.39 -17.53
CA THR A 117 -0.42 -24.64 -18.26
C THR A 117 -0.65 -25.78 -17.27
N THR A 118 -1.90 -26.01 -16.87
CA THR A 118 -2.57 -27.32 -16.98
C THR A 118 -4.08 -27.09 -16.91
#